data_AF-A0A4Q4VGE8-F1
#
_entry.id   AF-A0A4Q4VGE8-F1
#
_cell.length_a   1.000
_cell.length_b   1.000
_cell.length_c   1.000
_cell.angle_alpha   90.00
_cell.angle_beta   90.00
_cell.angle_gamma   90.00
#
_symmetry.space_group_name_H-M   'P 1'
#
loop_
_entity.id
_entity.type
_entity.pdbx_description
1 polymer ?
#
loop_
_entity_poly.entity_id
_entity_poly.type
_entity_poly.pdbx_seq_one_letter_code
_entity_poly.pdbx_strand_id
1 'polypeptide(L)'
;MSLSKFREITNALEELQKKVPQGEAVEQLMAMSFEERSWIMAKDRALELCKAFSRKHDLAELSDGKFRPVAYDNELPRKLAELGRNIAIQGELCGSTVSQNREGFADGQHQFFVFRIFNIDEQMALYPKETERLVEKLGLKHVPVNRYVRLHAIAWYHDDLLKRAGGLGINGKPREGLVFESTKDGRCFEMISNNNLLRNRE
;
A
#
# COMPACT_ATOMS: atom_id res chain seq x y z
N MET A 1 -8.24 12.42 -9.49
CA MET A 1 -6.99 12.17 -10.23
C MET A 1 -7.31 12.23 -11.72
N SER A 2 -6.75 13.17 -12.48
CA SER A 2 -7.16 13.40 -13.87
C SER A 2 -6.76 12.23 -14.78
N LEU A 3 -7.72 11.68 -15.53
CA LEU A 3 -7.50 10.64 -16.55
C LEU A 3 -6.52 11.09 -17.65
N SER A 4 -6.25 12.40 -17.76
CA SER A 4 -5.25 12.94 -18.69
C SER A 4 -3.82 12.45 -18.45
N LYS A 5 -3.51 11.85 -17.28
CA LYS A 5 -2.21 11.23 -16.99
C LYS A 5 -2.02 9.83 -17.60
N PHE A 6 -3.08 9.19 -18.09
CA PHE A 6 -3.03 7.84 -18.66
C PHE A 6 -3.42 7.86 -20.14
N ARG A 7 -2.67 8.63 -20.94
CA ARG A 7 -2.97 8.87 -22.36
C ARG A 7 -3.16 7.56 -23.15
N GLU A 8 -2.42 6.51 -22.79
CA GLU A 8 -2.55 5.17 -23.38
C GLU A 8 -3.90 4.49 -23.09
N ILE A 9 -4.40 4.61 -21.85
CA ILE A 9 -5.69 4.03 -21.43
C ILE A 9 -6.84 4.79 -22.07
N THR A 10 -6.77 6.12 -22.13
CA THR A 10 -7.79 6.95 -22.77
C THR A 10 -7.87 6.66 -24.27
N ASN A 11 -6.73 6.56 -24.95
CA ASN A 11 -6.69 6.22 -26.37
C ASN A 11 -7.25 4.81 -26.63
N ALA A 12 -6.90 3.82 -25.80
CA ALA A 12 -7.42 2.46 -25.92
C ALA A 12 -8.94 2.39 -25.68
N LEU A 13 -9.46 3.15 -24.71
CA LEU A 13 -10.90 3.22 -24.45
C LEU A 13 -11.65 3.87 -25.62
N GLU A 14 -11.12 4.96 -26.16
CA GLU A 14 -11.69 5.65 -27.32
C GLU A 14 -11.75 4.74 -28.56
N GLU A 15 -10.71 3.93 -28.78
CA GLU A 15 -10.70 2.94 -29.87
C GLU A 15 -11.68 1.78 -29.67
N LEU A 16 -11.88 1.33 -28.43
CA LEU A 16 -12.85 0.28 -28.10
C LEU A 16 -14.29 0.79 -28.21
N GLN A 17 -14.56 2.03 -27.78
CA GLN A 17 -15.88 2.66 -27.88
C GLN A 17 -16.34 2.86 -29.33
N LYS A 18 -15.41 2.87 -30.30
CA LYS A 18 -15.76 2.87 -31.73
C LYS A 18 -16.27 1.51 -32.23
N LYS A 19 -16.00 0.43 -31.49
CA LYS A 19 -16.24 -0.96 -31.92
C LYS A 19 -17.34 -1.65 -31.14
N VAL A 20 -17.51 -1.31 -29.87
CA VAL A 20 -18.49 -1.94 -28.97
C VAL A 20 -19.18 -0.88 -28.10
N PRO A 21 -20.42 -1.15 -27.60
CA PRO A 21 -21.11 -0.25 -26.68
C PRO A 21 -20.26 0.07 -25.45
N GLN A 22 -20.44 1.26 -24.87
CA GLN A 22 -19.58 1.78 -23.80
C GLN A 22 -19.39 0.82 -22.61
N GLY A 23 -20.45 0.12 -22.19
CA GLY A 23 -20.35 -0.87 -21.11
C GLY A 23 -19.40 -2.02 -21.44
N GLU A 24 -19.47 -2.53 -22.67
CA GLU A 24 -18.61 -3.61 -23.17
C GLU A 24 -17.19 -3.10 -23.47
N ALA A 25 -17.04 -1.86 -23.95
CA ALA A 25 -15.74 -1.22 -24.17
C ALA A 25 -14.96 -1.08 -22.85
N VAL A 26 -15.65 -0.73 -21.76
CA VAL A 26 -15.04 -0.65 -20.44
C VAL A 26 -14.66 -2.04 -19.94
N GLU A 27 -15.51 -3.06 -20.10
CA GLU A 27 -15.15 -4.44 -19.74
C GLU A 27 -13.94 -4.96 -20.54
N GLN A 28 -13.92 -4.74 -21.85
CA GLN A 28 -12.80 -5.11 -22.71
C GLN A 28 -11.54 -4.33 -22.39
N LEU A 29 -11.63 -3.02 -22.11
CA LEU A 29 -10.48 -2.22 -21.68
C LEU A 29 -9.92 -2.73 -20.36
N MET A 30 -10.81 -3.04 -19.40
CA MET A 30 -10.41 -3.57 -18.10
C MET A 30 -9.74 -4.94 -18.27
N ALA A 31 -10.21 -5.77 -19.21
CA ALA A 31 -9.56 -7.03 -19.59
C ALA A 31 -8.19 -6.82 -20.28
N MET A 32 -8.07 -5.85 -21.20
CA MET A 32 -6.84 -5.51 -21.90
C MET A 32 -5.78 -4.89 -20.97
N SER A 33 -6.19 -4.08 -20.00
CA SER A 33 -5.29 -3.49 -18.98
C SER A 33 -4.65 -4.54 -18.06
N PHE A 34 -5.16 -5.77 -18.13
CA PHE A 34 -4.80 -6.91 -17.28
C PHE A 34 -3.92 -7.95 -17.98
N GLU A 35 -3.74 -7.87 -19.30
CA GLU A 35 -3.02 -8.88 -20.09
C GLU A 35 -1.50 -8.84 -19.94
N GLU A 36 -0.96 -7.91 -19.14
CA GLU A 36 0.41 -8.05 -18.66
C GLU A 36 0.47 -9.15 -17.59
N ARG A 37 1.21 -10.23 -17.89
CA ARG A 37 1.55 -11.32 -16.96
C ARG A 37 2.42 -10.79 -15.80
N SER A 38 1.82 -9.99 -14.95
CA SER A 38 2.44 -9.24 -13.87
C SER A 38 2.23 -9.97 -12.56
N TRP A 39 3.34 -10.25 -11.89
CA TRP A 39 3.34 -10.70 -10.53
C TRP A 39 3.05 -9.49 -9.65
N ILE A 40 2.08 -9.66 -8.76
CA ILE A 40 1.71 -8.66 -7.77
C ILE A 40 1.86 -9.25 -6.38
N MET A 41 2.15 -8.37 -5.43
CA MET A 41 2.16 -8.68 -4.02
C MET A 41 0.93 -8.03 -3.37
N ALA A 42 0.19 -8.81 -2.58
CA ALA A 42 -0.96 -8.32 -1.84
C ALA A 42 -0.60 -8.09 -0.37
N LYS A 43 -0.85 -6.88 0.13
CA LYS A 43 -0.63 -6.46 1.52
C LYS A 43 -1.95 -6.16 2.19
N ASP A 44 -2.06 -6.45 3.49
CA ASP A 44 -3.17 -5.95 4.28
C ASP A 44 -3.03 -4.43 4.51
N ARG A 45 -4.16 -3.72 4.48
CA ARG A 45 -4.21 -2.27 4.74
C ARG A 45 -4.63 -1.98 6.19
N ALA A 46 -3.87 -1.11 6.86
CA ALA A 46 -4.29 -0.34 8.03
C ALA A 46 -4.07 1.16 7.71
N LEU A 47 -4.60 2.11 8.50
CA LEU A 47 -4.76 3.53 8.10
C LEU A 47 -4.19 4.56 9.11
N GLU A 48 -3.18 5.34 8.64
CA GLU A 48 -2.38 6.46 9.19
C GLU A 48 -0.91 6.43 8.70
N LEU A 49 -0.63 7.20 7.64
CA LEU A 49 0.66 7.26 6.94
C LEU A 49 1.74 8.05 7.72
N CYS A 50 2.81 7.38 8.16
CA CYS A 50 4.03 8.04 8.61
C CYS A 50 5.08 8.08 7.49
N LYS A 51 5.72 9.24 7.29
CA LYS A 51 6.86 9.41 6.36
C LYS A 51 8.11 9.76 7.17
N ALA A 52 9.15 8.93 7.07
CA ALA A 52 10.47 9.23 7.62
C ALA A 52 11.48 9.36 6.48
N PHE A 53 12.28 10.43 6.47
CA PHE A 53 13.23 10.75 5.38
C PHE A 53 14.69 10.63 5.84
N SER A 54 15.60 10.30 4.93
CA SER A 54 17.06 10.31 5.16
C SER A 54 17.77 11.20 4.14
N ARG A 55 18.05 12.46 4.51
CA ARG A 55 19.26 13.28 4.22
C ARG A 55 18.97 14.79 4.40
N LYS A 56 19.65 15.39 5.39
CA LYS A 56 19.93 16.84 5.60
C LYS A 56 18.84 17.80 6.07
N HIS A 57 17.57 17.41 6.18
CA HIS A 57 16.56 18.18 6.93
C HIS A 57 15.83 17.21 7.87
N ASP A 58 16.47 17.02 9.02
CA ASP A 58 16.16 15.99 10.01
C ASP A 58 14.98 16.41 10.88
N LEU A 59 13.91 15.60 10.92
CA LEU A 59 13.01 15.30 12.06
C LEU A 59 12.46 16.45 12.94
N ALA A 60 12.74 17.71 12.62
CA ALA A 60 12.40 18.90 13.40
C ALA A 60 10.93 19.31 13.20
N GLU A 61 10.30 18.86 12.11
CA GLU A 61 8.90 19.15 11.76
C GLU A 61 7.97 17.93 11.86
N LEU A 62 8.37 16.86 12.54
CA LEU A 62 7.36 15.98 13.12
C LEU A 62 6.74 16.77 14.28
N SER A 63 5.64 17.46 13.99
CA SER A 63 4.74 18.09 14.96
C SER A 63 4.57 17.22 16.21
N ASP A 64 4.14 17.79 17.34
CA ASP A 64 3.82 17.12 18.62
C ASP A 64 2.81 15.93 18.51
N GLY A 65 2.47 15.50 17.30
CA GLY A 65 1.70 14.29 17.01
C GLY A 65 2.46 12.98 17.24
N LYS A 66 1.68 11.90 17.18
CA LYS A 66 2.04 10.51 17.54
C LYS A 66 3.18 9.89 16.71
N PHE A 67 3.58 10.54 15.62
CA PHE A 67 4.58 10.03 14.68
C PHE A 67 6.02 10.23 15.15
N ARG A 68 6.31 11.30 15.90
CA ARG A 68 7.65 11.55 16.42
C ARG A 68 8.08 10.46 17.41
N PRO A 69 7.29 10.13 18.47
CA PRO A 69 7.64 9.04 19.38
C PRO A 69 7.88 7.73 18.65
N VAL A 70 7.00 7.36 17.71
CA VAL A 70 7.10 6.13 16.92
C VAL A 70 8.41 6.04 16.12
N ALA A 71 8.86 7.15 15.54
CA ALA A 71 10.13 7.17 14.81
C ALA A 71 11.32 6.91 15.73
N TYR A 72 11.30 7.45 16.96
CA TYR A 72 12.33 7.23 17.98
C TYR A 72 12.25 5.82 18.59
N ASP A 73 11.06 5.33 18.92
CA ASP A 73 10.82 3.98 19.45
C ASP A 73 11.30 2.88 18.49
N ASN A 74 11.26 3.16 17.18
CA ASN A 74 11.78 2.26 16.14
C ASN A 74 13.25 2.52 15.77
N GLU A 75 13.93 3.45 16.46
CA GLU A 75 15.30 3.90 16.21
C GLU A 75 15.55 4.32 14.74
N LEU A 76 14.52 4.84 14.04
CA LEU A 76 14.61 5.20 12.63
C LEU A 76 15.76 6.18 12.32
N PRO A 77 16.01 7.24 13.12
CA PRO A 77 17.09 8.19 12.81
C PRO A 77 18.46 7.52 12.79
N ARG A 78 18.75 6.70 13.80
CA ARG A 78 19.99 5.92 13.92
C ARG A 78 20.13 4.92 12.78
N LYS A 79 19.10 4.12 12.54
CA LYS A 79 19.07 3.11 11.48
C LYS A 79 19.27 3.71 10.09
N LEU A 80 18.65 4.85 9.81
CA LEU A 80 18.79 5.57 8.54
C LEU A 80 20.20 6.17 8.37
N ALA A 81 20.78 6.72 9.45
CA ALA A 81 22.15 7.21 9.44
C ALA A 81 23.17 6.09 9.17
N GLU A 82 23.04 4.95 9.85
CA GLU A 82 23.91 3.78 9.67
C GLU A 82 23.76 3.13 8.29
N LEU A 83 22.56 3.16 7.70
CA LEU A 83 22.30 2.59 6.38
C LEU A 83 23.07 3.32 5.26
N GLY A 84 23.37 4.61 5.43
CA GLY A 84 24.12 5.40 4.45
C GLY A 84 23.40 5.63 3.10
N ARG A 85 22.07 5.46 3.06
CA ARG A 85 21.25 5.63 1.84
C ARG A 85 20.27 6.79 1.95
N ASN A 86 19.96 7.41 0.80
CA ASN A 86 18.89 8.41 0.67
C ASN A 86 17.57 7.71 0.41
N ILE A 87 16.84 7.38 1.48
CA ILE A 87 15.56 6.70 1.34
C ILE A 87 14.49 7.38 2.18
N ALA A 88 13.25 7.24 1.75
CA ALA A 88 12.08 7.54 2.58
C ALA A 88 11.39 6.23 2.95
N ILE A 89 11.20 6.00 4.25
CA ILE A 89 10.41 4.88 4.77
C ILE A 89 8.97 5.36 4.92
N GLN A 90 8.06 4.63 4.30
CA GLN A 90 6.63 4.86 4.39
C GLN A 90 5.98 3.66 5.07
N GLY A 91 5.19 3.97 6.09
CA GLY A 91 4.49 2.95 6.83
C GLY A 91 3.25 3.50 7.49
N GLU A 92 2.72 2.66 8.35
CA GLU A 92 1.40 2.74 8.88
C GLU A 92 1.47 2.61 10.40
N LEU A 93 0.94 3.60 11.13
CA LEU A 93 0.91 3.56 12.59
C LEU A 93 -0.41 2.96 13.05
N CYS A 94 -0.37 1.79 13.66
CA CYS A 94 -1.54 1.17 14.27
C CYS A 94 -1.42 1.22 15.79
N GLY A 95 -2.54 1.34 16.51
CA GLY A 95 -2.50 1.26 17.97
C GLY A 95 -3.82 1.60 18.64
N SER A 96 -3.84 1.47 19.97
CA SER A 96 -5.06 1.60 20.76
C SER A 96 -5.70 2.98 20.69
N THR A 97 -4.92 4.01 20.36
CA THR A 97 -5.42 5.39 20.24
C THR A 97 -5.51 5.88 18.79
N VAL A 98 -5.21 5.01 17.82
CA VAL A 98 -5.13 5.36 16.40
C VAL A 98 -6.27 4.69 15.63
N SER A 99 -6.93 5.44 14.74
CA SER A 99 -8.00 4.92 13.86
C SER A 99 -9.06 4.08 14.59
N GLN A 100 -9.52 4.55 15.75
CA GLN A 100 -10.50 3.88 16.62
C GLN A 100 -10.11 2.46 17.04
N ASN A 101 -8.81 2.15 17.06
CA ASN A 101 -8.29 0.82 17.39
C ASN A 101 -8.92 -0.31 16.54
N ARG A 102 -9.12 -0.07 15.23
CA ARG A 102 -9.68 -1.06 14.29
C ARG A 102 -8.97 -2.41 14.35
N GLU A 103 -7.65 -2.38 14.50
CA GLU A 103 -6.80 -3.56 14.57
C GLU A 103 -6.74 -4.21 15.96
N GLY A 104 -7.41 -3.66 16.98
CA GLY A 104 -7.58 -4.29 18.28
C GLY A 104 -6.30 -4.43 19.12
N PHE A 105 -5.44 -3.42 19.12
CA PHE A 105 -4.28 -3.33 20.02
C PHE A 105 -4.72 -3.12 21.48
N ALA A 106 -3.95 -3.68 22.42
CA ALA A 106 -4.19 -3.46 23.85
C ALA A 106 -3.92 -1.99 24.23
N ASP A 107 -4.55 -1.52 25.31
CA ASP A 107 -4.44 -0.13 25.76
C ASP A 107 -2.99 0.33 25.90
N GLY A 108 -2.67 1.47 25.27
CA GLY A 108 -1.33 2.06 25.24
C GLY A 108 -0.39 1.46 24.18
N GLN A 109 -0.73 0.32 23.58
CA GLN A 109 0.13 -0.32 22.58
C GLN A 109 -0.04 0.30 21.19
N HIS A 110 1.11 0.54 20.55
CA HIS A 110 1.20 1.07 19.20
C HIS A 110 2.32 0.33 18.45
N GLN A 111 2.16 0.15 17.15
CA GLN A 111 3.13 -0.50 16.29
C GLN A 111 3.15 0.19 14.93
N PHE A 112 4.36 0.47 14.45
CA PHE A 112 4.60 0.96 13.10
C PHE A 112 4.86 -0.20 12.15
N PHE A 113 4.16 -0.23 11.02
CA PHE A 113 4.33 -1.22 9.97
C PHE A 113 4.76 -0.57 8.66
N VAL A 114 5.95 -0.88 8.19
CA VAL A 114 6.45 -0.41 6.90
C VAL A 114 5.71 -1.14 5.78
N PHE A 115 5.28 -0.39 4.77
CA PHE A 115 4.72 -0.99 3.55
C PHE A 115 5.46 -0.56 2.28
N ARG A 116 6.25 0.53 2.30
CA ARG A 116 6.98 0.98 1.12
C ARG A 116 8.25 1.71 1.51
N ILE A 117 9.28 1.55 0.69
CA ILE A 117 10.51 2.35 0.79
C ILE A 117 10.73 3.02 -0.56
N PHE A 118 10.96 4.33 -0.55
CA PHE A 118 11.26 5.12 -1.74
C PHE A 118 12.75 5.44 -1.77
N ASN A 119 13.42 5.08 -2.86
CA ASN A 119 14.79 5.51 -3.11
C ASN A 119 14.78 6.94 -3.65
N ILE A 120 15.28 7.88 -2.85
CA ILE A 120 15.28 9.30 -3.20
C ILE A 120 16.34 9.58 -4.27
N ASP A 121 17.48 8.89 -4.24
CA ASP A 121 18.53 9.11 -5.25
C ASP A 121 18.06 8.63 -6.65
N GLU A 122 17.32 7.52 -6.71
CA GLU A 122 16.81 6.94 -7.97
C GLU A 122 15.41 7.43 -8.35
N GLN A 123 14.75 8.22 -7.49
CA GLN A 123 13.38 8.71 -7.65
C GLN A 123 12.36 7.60 -7.96
N MET A 124 12.53 6.43 -7.34
CA MET A 124 11.63 5.29 -7.52
C MET A 124 11.39 4.51 -6.23
N ALA A 125 10.24 3.85 -6.14
CA ALA A 125 9.97 2.90 -5.06
C ALA A 125 10.86 1.66 -5.22
N LEU A 126 11.38 1.15 -4.11
CA LEU A 126 12.04 -0.16 -4.10
C LEU A 126 11.04 -1.26 -4.44
N TYR A 127 11.53 -2.33 -5.05
CA TYR A 127 10.67 -3.47 -5.34
C TYR A 127 10.16 -4.14 -4.06
N PRO A 128 8.98 -4.78 -4.08
CA PRO A 128 8.40 -5.50 -2.95
C PRO A 128 9.38 -6.34 -2.12
N LYS A 129 10.14 -7.23 -2.77
CA LYS A 129 11.13 -8.09 -2.09
C LYS A 129 12.31 -7.33 -1.51
N GLU A 130 12.73 -6.24 -2.15
CA GLU A 130 13.81 -5.40 -1.66
C GLU A 130 13.36 -4.59 -0.44
N THR A 131 12.12 -4.12 -0.46
CA THR A 131 11.48 -3.49 0.69
C THR A 131 11.43 -4.46 1.87
N GLU A 132 10.92 -5.68 1.69
CA GLU A 132 10.86 -6.70 2.75
C GLU A 132 12.24 -6.99 3.35
N ARG A 133 13.25 -7.25 2.50
CA ARG A 133 14.63 -7.51 2.94
C ARG A 133 15.22 -6.34 3.71
N LEU A 134 14.97 -5.11 3.25
CA LEU A 134 15.51 -3.93 3.92
C LEU A 134 14.80 -3.68 5.25
N VAL A 135 13.49 -3.89 5.32
CA VAL A 135 12.70 -3.78 6.56
C VAL A 135 13.18 -4.81 7.59
N GLU A 136 13.39 -6.06 7.17
CA GLU A 136 13.96 -7.12 8.01
C GLU A 136 15.37 -6.77 8.49
N LYS A 137 16.25 -6.32 7.58
CA LYS A 137 17.61 -5.88 7.90
C LYS A 137 17.63 -4.74 8.93
N LEU A 138 16.67 -3.82 8.86
CA LEU A 138 16.54 -2.71 9.80
C LEU A 138 15.80 -3.11 11.10
N GLY A 139 15.39 -4.37 11.24
CA GLY A 139 14.63 -4.85 12.41
C GLY A 139 13.31 -4.10 12.60
N LEU A 140 12.68 -3.67 11.50
CA LEU A 140 11.38 -2.99 11.51
C LEU A 140 10.27 -4.00 11.21
N LYS A 141 9.03 -3.70 11.60
CA LYS A 141 7.87 -4.52 11.23
C LYS A 141 7.40 -4.12 9.84
N HIS A 142 7.12 -5.11 9.00
CA HIS A 142 6.46 -4.93 7.70
C HIS A 142 4.97 -5.23 7.84
N VAL A 143 4.11 -4.60 7.03
CA VAL A 143 2.70 -5.00 6.92
C VAL A 143 2.59 -6.47 6.51
N PRO A 144 1.54 -7.20 6.92
CA PRO A 144 1.36 -8.58 6.48
C PRO A 144 1.35 -8.70 4.95
N VAL A 145 2.21 -9.59 4.43
CA VAL A 145 2.27 -9.94 3.01
C VAL A 145 1.53 -11.25 2.80
N ASN A 146 0.44 -11.22 2.04
CA ASN A 146 -0.43 -12.37 1.91
C ASN A 146 0.13 -13.41 0.95
N ARG A 147 0.61 -12.96 -0.22
CA ARG A 147 1.29 -13.78 -1.22
C ARG A 147 1.81 -12.95 -2.38
N TYR A 148 2.77 -13.55 -3.09
CA TYR A 148 3.17 -13.17 -4.43
C TYR A 148 2.39 -14.02 -5.43
N VAL A 149 1.62 -13.38 -6.30
CA VAL A 149 0.74 -14.11 -7.21
C VAL A 149 0.55 -13.35 -8.52
N ARG A 150 0.22 -14.07 -9.59
CA ARG A 150 -0.25 -13.43 -10.81
C ARG A 150 -1.69 -12.98 -10.60
N LEU A 151 -2.00 -11.76 -11.01
CA LEU A 151 -3.32 -11.19 -10.76
C LEU A 151 -4.45 -12.05 -11.38
N HIS A 152 -4.28 -12.53 -12.63
CA HIS A 152 -5.23 -13.44 -13.29
C HIS A 152 -5.34 -14.83 -12.65
N ALA A 153 -4.42 -15.23 -11.77
CA ALA A 153 -4.54 -16.49 -11.03
C ALA A 153 -5.48 -16.36 -9.83
N ILE A 154 -5.85 -15.13 -9.44
CA ILE A 154 -6.71 -14.86 -8.29
C ILE A 154 -8.00 -14.11 -8.63
N ALA A 155 -8.05 -13.42 -9.77
CA ALA A 155 -9.22 -12.66 -10.18
C ALA A 155 -9.31 -12.57 -11.71
N TRP A 156 -10.52 -12.74 -12.23
CA TRP A 156 -10.85 -12.46 -13.64
C TRP A 156 -11.64 -11.16 -13.76
N TYR A 157 -12.42 -10.84 -12.74
CA TYR A 157 -13.26 -9.64 -12.69
C TYR A 157 -13.00 -8.82 -11.43
N HIS A 158 -13.46 -7.57 -11.42
CA HIS A 158 -13.34 -6.66 -10.28
C HIS A 158 -13.94 -7.24 -8.99
N ASP A 159 -15.09 -7.89 -9.08
CA ASP A 159 -15.79 -8.49 -7.93
C ASP A 159 -15.00 -9.60 -7.25
N ASP A 160 -14.13 -10.32 -7.97
CA ASP A 160 -13.26 -11.33 -7.38
C ASP A 160 -12.26 -10.68 -6.42
N LEU A 161 -11.71 -9.52 -6.79
CA LEU A 161 -10.83 -8.74 -5.94
C LEU A 161 -11.58 -8.14 -4.75
N LEU A 162 -12.82 -7.70 -4.95
CA LEU A 162 -13.66 -7.12 -3.89
C LEU A 162 -13.99 -8.15 -2.80
N LYS A 163 -14.35 -9.38 -3.22
CA LYS A 163 -14.56 -10.50 -2.29
C LYS A 163 -13.28 -10.80 -1.50
N ARG A 164 -12.11 -10.73 -2.14
CA ARG A 164 -10.81 -10.96 -1.50
C ARG A 164 -10.34 -9.83 -0.59
N ALA A 165 -10.78 -8.59 -0.83
CA ALA A 165 -10.47 -7.46 0.03
C ALA A 165 -10.97 -7.69 1.46
N GLY A 166 -12.12 -8.37 1.61
CA GLY A 166 -12.60 -8.85 2.90
C GLY A 166 -11.70 -9.93 3.50
N GLY A 167 -11.65 -10.00 4.83
CA GLY A 167 -10.88 -11.00 5.56
C GLY A 167 -10.51 -10.53 6.95
N LEU A 168 -9.70 -11.35 7.63
CA LEU A 168 -9.07 -10.97 8.89
C LEU A 168 -7.72 -10.31 8.58
N GLY A 169 -7.40 -9.27 9.34
CA GLY A 169 -6.12 -8.56 9.34
C GLY A 169 -5.37 -8.82 10.65
N ILE A 170 -4.76 -7.76 11.17
CA ILE A 170 -3.91 -7.85 12.37
C ILE A 170 -4.78 -8.15 13.60
N ASN A 171 -4.24 -8.95 14.53
CA ASN A 171 -4.92 -9.41 15.75
C ASN A 171 -6.30 -10.08 15.51
N GLY A 172 -6.54 -10.63 14.32
CA GLY A 172 -7.80 -11.31 13.99
C GLY A 172 -9.00 -10.37 13.86
N LYS A 173 -8.79 -9.06 13.72
CA LYS A 173 -9.86 -8.11 13.41
C LYS A 173 -10.17 -8.08 11.91
N PRO A 174 -11.38 -7.70 11.48
CA PRO A 174 -11.65 -7.52 10.05
C PRO A 174 -10.70 -6.47 9.45
N ARG A 175 -9.94 -6.83 8.42
CA ARG A 175 -9.04 -5.89 7.74
C ARG A 175 -9.84 -4.86 6.92
N GLU A 176 -9.27 -3.68 6.72
CA GLU A 176 -9.88 -2.64 5.87
C GLU A 176 -10.05 -3.10 4.42
N GLY A 177 -8.99 -3.72 3.89
CA GLY A 177 -8.88 -4.13 2.50
C GLY A 177 -7.48 -4.66 2.18
N LEU A 178 -7.18 -4.69 0.89
CA LEU A 178 -5.89 -5.13 0.34
C LEU A 178 -5.26 -4.05 -0.53
N VAL A 179 -3.94 -3.95 -0.46
CA VAL A 179 -3.12 -3.20 -1.42
C VAL A 179 -2.45 -4.20 -2.34
N PHE A 180 -2.63 -4.05 -3.65
CA PHE A 180 -1.95 -4.84 -4.67
C PHE A 180 -0.84 -4.00 -5.29
N GLU A 181 0.39 -4.51 -5.22
CA GLU A 181 1.58 -3.84 -5.73
C GLU A 181 2.30 -4.70 -6.75
N SER A 182 2.60 -4.13 -7.92
CA SER A 182 3.39 -4.75 -8.97
C SER A 182 4.81 -5.00 -8.50
N THR A 183 5.32 -6.19 -8.81
CA THR A 183 6.70 -6.57 -8.51
C THR A 183 7.72 -6.03 -9.51
N LYS A 184 7.29 -5.32 -10.56
CA LYS A 184 8.16 -4.93 -11.69
C LYS A 184 8.33 -3.43 -11.90
N ASP A 185 7.33 -2.63 -11.54
CA ASP A 185 7.26 -1.22 -11.96
C ASP A 185 6.64 -0.29 -10.91
N GLY A 186 6.39 -0.78 -9.69
CA GLY A 186 5.89 0.02 -8.58
C GLY A 186 4.44 0.49 -8.71
N ARG A 187 3.72 0.11 -9.79
CA ARG A 187 2.28 0.35 -9.91
C ARG A 187 1.54 -0.35 -8.77
N CYS A 188 0.57 0.32 -8.17
CA CYS A 188 -0.24 -0.27 -7.12
C CYS A 188 -1.68 0.24 -7.19
N PHE A 189 -2.60 -0.57 -6.68
CA PHE A 189 -3.99 -0.19 -6.47
C PHE A 189 -4.49 -0.79 -5.16
N GLU A 190 -5.58 -0.23 -4.65
CA GLU A 190 -6.17 -0.63 -3.37
C GLU A 190 -7.56 -1.19 -3.63
N MET A 191 -7.93 -2.21 -2.86
CA MET A 191 -9.25 -2.80 -2.90
C MET A 191 -9.82 -2.79 -1.48
N ILE A 192 -10.83 -1.96 -1.25
CA ILE A 192 -11.44 -1.77 0.07
C ILE A 192 -12.61 -2.71 0.25
N SER A 193 -12.68 -3.37 1.40
CA SER A 193 -13.79 -4.26 1.69
C SER A 193 -15.08 -3.46 1.94
N ASN A 194 -16.15 -3.84 1.24
CA ASN A 194 -17.48 -3.24 1.42
C ASN A 194 -17.99 -3.31 2.86
N ASN A 195 -17.60 -4.35 3.61
CA ASN A 195 -17.98 -4.51 5.01
C ASN A 195 -17.48 -3.35 5.89
N ASN A 196 -16.39 -2.68 5.50
CA ASN A 196 -15.88 -1.50 6.20
C ASN A 196 -16.55 -0.21 5.74
N LEU A 197 -16.91 -0.11 4.46
CA LEU A 197 -17.61 1.08 3.93
C LEU A 197 -19.02 1.24 4.50
N LEU A 198 -19.69 0.13 4.84
CA LEU A 198 -21.01 0.15 5.46
C LEU A 198 -20.97 0.42 6.97
N ARG A 199 -19.81 0.25 7.62
CA ARG A 199 -19.62 0.53 9.06
C ARG A 199 -19.34 2.00 9.37
N ASN A 200 -18.78 2.75 8.43
CA ASN A 200 -18.41 4.16 8.62
C ASN A 200 -19.51 5.15 8.14
N ARG A 201 -20.78 4.73 8.11
CA ARG A 201 -21.93 5.58 7.70
C ARG A 201 -22.60 6.33 8.87
N GLU A 202 -21.92 6.44 10.01
CA GLU A 202 -22.39 7.17 11.20
C GLU A 202 -21.43 8.31 11.56
#